data_AF-A0A7C2KU09-F1
#
_entry.id   AF-A0A7C2KU09-F1
#
_cell.length_a   1.000
_cell.length_b   1.000
_cell.length_c   1.000
_cell.angle_alpha   90.00
_cell.angle_beta   90.00
_cell.angle_gamma   90.00
#
_symmetry.space_group_name_H-M   'P 1'
#
loop_
_entity.id
_entity.type
_entity.pdbx_description
1 polymer ?
#
loop_
_entity_poly.entity_id
_entity_poly.type
_entity_poly.pdbx_seq_one_letter_code
_entity_poly.pdbx_strand_id
1 'polypeptide(L)'
;MSVNGRLDAVWYDTRNDPTPSDPTTSEVYYSYSLDAGETWSANVAVTPAFDHTIRDPSGKLGDYIHMVSDNVGANLAYAATFNGEPDIWFLRIGDYDCNGNGVGDTDDLAGGRSNDINRNEIPDECDCLGDLNGDFVVNADDLMPMLAGSGHCSGDDAFEARLDLDVDGCVALADLAVQLARFERPCP
;
A
#
# COMPACT_ATOMS: atom_id res chain seq x y z
N MET A 1 18.26 7.35 1.39
CA MET A 1 19.22 6.63 0.53
C MET A 1 19.25 5.21 1.03
N SER A 2 18.92 4.24 0.19
CA SER A 2 18.85 2.83 0.59
C SER A 2 20.21 2.36 1.11
N VAL A 3 20.21 1.66 2.25
CA VAL A 3 21.44 1.18 2.92
C VAL A 3 21.99 -0.11 2.29
N ASN A 4 21.21 -0.76 1.42
CA ASN A 4 21.55 -2.05 0.81
C ASN A 4 22.09 -1.94 -0.64
N GLY A 5 22.28 -0.72 -1.17
CA GLY A 5 22.72 -0.53 -2.55
C GLY A 5 21.60 -0.72 -3.58
N ARG A 6 20.33 -0.73 -3.14
CA ARG A 6 19.18 -0.78 -4.04
C ARG A 6 19.11 0.46 -4.93
N LEU A 7 18.88 0.21 -6.22
CA LEU A 7 18.51 1.20 -7.21
C LEU A 7 17.23 0.74 -7.90
N ASP A 8 16.33 1.69 -8.15
CA ASP A 8 15.09 1.45 -8.86
C ASP A 8 15.05 2.36 -10.09
N ALA A 9 14.64 1.80 -11.23
CA ALA A 9 14.50 2.53 -12.48
C ALA A 9 13.11 2.30 -13.08
N VAL A 10 12.49 3.39 -13.54
CA VAL A 10 11.21 3.37 -14.23
C VAL A 10 11.28 4.18 -15.52
N TRP A 11 10.52 3.78 -16.52
CA TRP A 11 10.41 4.50 -17.78
C TRP A 11 9.10 4.19 -18.48
N TYR A 12 8.63 5.10 -19.33
CA TYR A 12 7.55 4.79 -20.28
C TYR A 12 8.12 3.98 -21.43
N ASP A 13 7.49 2.86 -21.73
CA ASP A 13 7.92 1.94 -22.78
C ASP A 13 6.77 1.69 -23.76
N THR A 14 7.09 1.64 -25.04
CA THR A 14 6.13 1.42 -26.14
C THR A 14 6.34 0.07 -26.81
N ARG A 15 7.16 -0.83 -26.26
CA ARG A 15 7.52 -2.10 -26.91
C ARG A 15 6.33 -3.02 -27.19
N ASN A 16 5.26 -2.89 -26.41
CA ASN A 16 4.03 -3.68 -26.54
C ASN A 16 2.94 -2.95 -27.33
N ASP A 17 3.21 -1.75 -27.84
CA ASP A 17 2.26 -1.01 -28.66
C ASP A 17 1.96 -1.77 -29.97
N PRO A 18 0.69 -1.88 -30.39
CA PRO A 18 0.30 -2.61 -31.60
C PRO A 18 0.79 -1.95 -32.91
N THR A 19 1.27 -0.72 -32.84
CA THR A 19 1.73 0.13 -33.95
C THR A 19 3.19 0.61 -33.74
N PRO A 20 4.21 -0.27 -33.84
CA PRO A 20 5.59 0.06 -33.44
C PRO A 20 6.25 1.20 -34.24
N SER A 21 5.75 1.52 -35.43
CA SER A 21 6.26 2.62 -36.27
C SER A 21 5.75 3.99 -35.84
N ASP A 22 4.64 4.05 -35.10
CA ASP A 22 4.00 5.27 -34.62
C ASP A 22 3.19 4.93 -33.36
N PRO A 23 3.87 4.61 -32.24
CA PRO A 23 3.18 4.10 -31.06
C PRO A 23 2.30 5.19 -30.44
N THR A 24 1.12 4.80 -29.98
CA THR A 24 0.16 5.70 -29.32
C THR A 24 -0.09 5.35 -27.86
N THR A 25 0.38 4.17 -27.43
CA THR A 25 0.24 3.67 -26.09
C THR A 25 1.59 3.46 -25.42
N SER A 26 1.62 3.66 -24.11
CA SER A 26 2.78 3.38 -23.27
C SER A 26 2.37 2.58 -22.05
N GLU A 27 3.30 1.78 -21.53
CA GLU A 27 3.23 1.18 -20.20
C GLU A 27 4.37 1.75 -19.36
N VAL A 28 4.19 1.81 -18.04
CA VAL A 28 5.33 2.06 -17.15
C VAL A 28 6.04 0.74 -16.95
N TYR A 29 7.32 0.72 -17.28
CA TYR A 29 8.22 -0.39 -17.02
C TYR A 29 9.12 -0.09 -15.84
N TYR A 30 9.52 -1.15 -15.16
CA TYR A 30 10.35 -1.12 -13.96
C TYR A 30 11.45 -2.17 -14.02
N SER A 31 12.60 -1.83 -13.45
CA SER A 31 13.70 -2.74 -13.14
C SER A 31 14.46 -2.21 -11.92
N TYR A 32 15.02 -3.12 -11.12
CA TYR A 32 15.78 -2.76 -9.93
C TYR A 32 17.10 -3.52 -9.86
N SER A 33 18.02 -2.96 -9.10
CA SER A 33 19.30 -3.56 -8.73
C SER A 33 19.38 -3.62 -7.21
N LEU A 34 20.03 -4.66 -6.66
CA LEU A 34 20.35 -4.79 -5.24
C LEU A 34 21.86 -4.73 -4.97
N ASP A 35 22.65 -4.42 -5.98
CA ASP A 35 24.11 -4.48 -5.98
C ASP A 35 24.72 -3.22 -6.60
N ALA A 36 24.12 -2.06 -6.32
CA ALA A 36 24.58 -0.74 -6.78
C ALA A 36 24.68 -0.60 -8.32
N GLY A 37 23.88 -1.36 -9.05
CA GLY A 37 23.75 -1.28 -10.52
C GLY A 37 24.60 -2.27 -11.29
N GLU A 38 25.29 -3.21 -10.63
CA GLU A 38 26.10 -4.26 -11.28
C GLU A 38 25.20 -5.26 -12.02
N THR A 39 24.08 -5.67 -11.41
CA THR A 39 23.06 -6.50 -12.02
C THR A 39 21.67 -5.91 -11.85
N TRP A 40 20.78 -6.23 -12.79
CA TRP A 40 19.42 -5.69 -12.86
C TRP A 40 18.41 -6.82 -13.01
N SER A 41 17.25 -6.63 -12.38
CA SER A 41 16.09 -7.51 -12.56
C SER A 41 15.59 -7.47 -14.01
N ALA A 42 14.79 -8.46 -14.38
CA ALA A 42 14.05 -8.40 -15.64
C ALA A 42 13.19 -7.13 -15.72
N ASN A 43 12.99 -6.62 -16.93
CA ASN A 43 12.11 -5.49 -17.19
C ASN A 43 10.66 -5.95 -17.15
N VAL A 44 9.88 -5.39 -16.23
CA VAL A 44 8.48 -5.78 -16.02
C VAL A 44 7.59 -4.56 -16.18
N ALA A 45 6.47 -4.72 -16.90
CA ALA A 45 5.42 -3.70 -16.94
C ALA A 45 4.70 -3.68 -15.58
N VAL A 46 4.62 -2.51 -14.96
CA VAL A 46 3.97 -2.30 -13.65
C VAL A 46 2.63 -1.58 -13.77
N THR A 47 2.20 -1.26 -15.00
CA THR A 47 0.89 -0.69 -15.30
C THR A 47 0.29 -1.35 -16.52
N PRO A 48 -1.05 -1.28 -16.69
CA PRO A 48 -1.66 -1.44 -18.00
C PRO A 48 -1.15 -0.40 -19.00
N ALA A 49 -1.39 -0.65 -20.29
CA ALA A 49 -1.13 0.35 -21.34
C ALA A 49 -2.12 1.52 -21.25
N PHE A 50 -1.63 2.73 -21.50
CA PHE A 50 -2.43 3.96 -21.59
C PHE A 50 -2.09 4.75 -22.84
N ASP A 51 -3.05 5.50 -23.37
CA ASP A 51 -2.85 6.35 -24.56
C ASP A 51 -2.07 7.61 -24.19
N HIS A 52 -0.79 7.64 -24.52
CA HIS A 52 0.10 8.77 -24.20
C HIS A 52 -0.11 9.97 -25.15
N THR A 53 -0.97 9.83 -26.18
CA THR A 53 -1.30 10.91 -27.11
C THR A 53 -2.40 11.83 -26.57
N ILE A 54 -3.17 11.37 -25.58
CA ILE A 54 -4.10 12.20 -24.82
C ILE A 54 -3.30 13.23 -24.02
N ARG A 55 -3.67 14.51 -24.15
CA ARG A 55 -2.90 15.66 -23.69
C ARG A 55 -3.80 16.69 -23.03
N ASP A 56 -3.21 17.49 -22.14
CA ASP A 56 -3.85 18.64 -21.55
C ASP A 56 -4.08 19.73 -22.62
N PRO A 57 -4.82 20.81 -22.30
CA PRO A 57 -4.99 21.95 -23.23
C PRO A 57 -3.68 22.61 -23.68
N SER A 58 -2.57 22.35 -22.99
CA SER A 58 -1.21 22.82 -23.32
C SER A 58 -0.45 21.86 -24.24
N GLY A 59 -1.03 20.71 -24.62
CA GLY A 59 -0.43 19.70 -25.49
C GLY A 59 0.53 18.73 -24.79
N LYS A 60 0.49 18.64 -23.47
CA LYS A 60 1.38 17.79 -22.66
C LYS A 60 0.60 16.64 -22.00
N LEU A 61 1.23 15.47 -21.92
CA LEU A 61 0.79 14.39 -21.03
C LEU A 61 1.12 14.73 -19.56
N GLY A 62 2.25 15.42 -19.37
CA GLY A 62 2.90 15.60 -18.07
C GLY A 62 4.31 14.99 -18.12
N ASP A 63 5.31 15.74 -17.68
CA ASP A 63 6.72 15.34 -17.59
C ASP A 63 7.09 14.80 -16.19
N TYR A 64 6.08 14.55 -15.37
CA TYR A 64 6.25 14.15 -13.98
C TYR A 64 6.39 12.63 -13.88
N ILE A 65 7.63 12.18 -13.71
CA ILE A 65 7.93 10.91 -13.05
C ILE A 65 8.77 11.26 -11.83
N HIS A 66 8.28 10.88 -10.65
CA HIS A 66 9.01 11.00 -9.41
C HIS A 66 8.98 9.66 -8.68
N MET A 67 10.14 9.22 -8.21
CA MET A 67 10.25 7.97 -7.49
C MET A 67 11.13 8.13 -6.27
N VAL A 68 10.70 7.56 -5.16
CA VAL A 68 11.47 7.44 -3.92
C VAL A 68 11.67 5.97 -3.62
N SER A 69 12.92 5.53 -3.70
CA SER A 69 13.35 4.17 -3.34
C SER A 69 13.58 4.03 -1.84
N ASP A 70 13.21 2.90 -1.27
CA ASP A 70 13.52 2.48 0.09
C ASP A 70 14.17 1.08 0.09
N ASN A 71 14.25 0.40 1.24
CA ASN A 71 14.98 -0.86 1.33
C ASN A 71 14.26 -2.01 0.59
N VAL A 72 12.92 -1.98 0.54
CA VAL A 72 12.08 -3.11 0.11
C VAL A 72 11.28 -2.82 -1.17
N GLY A 73 11.21 -1.56 -1.59
CA GLY A 73 10.47 -1.15 -2.78
C GLY A 73 10.80 0.26 -3.27
N ALA A 74 9.86 0.81 -4.03
CA ALA A 74 9.85 2.21 -4.42
C ALA A 74 8.41 2.76 -4.48
N ASN A 75 8.26 4.03 -4.08
CA ASN A 75 7.04 4.81 -4.23
C ASN A 75 7.13 5.63 -5.51
N LEU A 76 6.23 5.39 -6.46
CA LEU A 76 6.23 6.01 -7.78
C LEU A 76 5.01 6.92 -7.94
N ALA A 77 5.27 8.17 -8.34
CA ALA A 77 4.28 9.08 -8.91
C ALA A 77 4.60 9.30 -10.40
N TYR A 78 3.62 9.12 -11.27
CA TYR A 78 3.81 9.20 -12.73
C TYR A 78 2.57 9.76 -13.43
N ALA A 79 2.73 10.28 -14.64
CA ALA A 79 1.64 10.78 -15.47
C ALA A 79 1.07 9.68 -16.38
N ALA A 80 -0.25 9.50 -16.39
CA ALA A 80 -0.93 8.56 -17.29
C ALA A 80 -2.38 8.99 -17.56
N THR A 81 -3.05 8.28 -18.48
CA THR A 81 -4.36 8.69 -19.04
C THR A 81 -5.44 7.63 -18.86
N PHE A 82 -5.39 6.84 -17.78
CA PHE A 82 -6.30 5.70 -17.57
C PHE A 82 -7.79 6.08 -17.51
N ASN A 83 -8.11 7.33 -17.17
CA ASN A 83 -9.47 7.88 -17.15
C ASN A 83 -9.81 8.77 -18.36
N GLY A 84 -8.98 8.76 -19.41
CA GLY A 84 -9.22 9.53 -20.63
C GLY A 84 -8.76 10.98 -20.59
N GLU A 85 -8.10 11.40 -19.52
CA GLU A 85 -7.43 12.70 -19.38
C GLU A 85 -6.05 12.51 -18.72
N PRO A 86 -5.09 13.43 -18.89
CA PRO A 86 -3.79 13.29 -18.25
C PRO A 86 -3.86 13.61 -16.75
N ASP A 87 -3.52 12.63 -15.93
CA ASP A 87 -3.51 12.72 -14.47
C ASP A 87 -2.23 12.17 -13.86
N ILE A 88 -2.00 12.50 -12.59
CA ILE A 88 -0.93 11.91 -11.77
C ILE A 88 -1.46 10.69 -11.03
N TRP A 89 -0.79 9.58 -11.23
CA TRP A 89 -1.07 8.28 -10.61
C TRP A 89 0.04 7.93 -9.62
N PHE A 90 -0.35 7.21 -8.58
CA PHE A 90 0.58 6.70 -7.57
C PHE A 90 0.60 5.17 -7.60
N LEU A 91 1.79 4.60 -7.44
CA LEU A 91 1.99 3.16 -7.33
C LEU A 91 3.09 2.85 -6.33
N ARG A 92 2.82 1.93 -5.40
CA ARG A 92 3.87 1.24 -4.65
C ARG A 92 4.38 0.06 -5.47
N ILE A 93 5.69 0.00 -5.68
CA ILE A 93 6.38 -1.12 -6.32
C ILE A 93 7.16 -1.88 -5.24
N GLY A 94 6.93 -3.19 -5.10
CA GLY A 94 7.52 -4.00 -4.05
C GLY A 94 6.70 -3.98 -2.76
N ASP A 95 7.29 -4.49 -1.67
CA ASP A 95 6.64 -4.63 -0.37
C ASP A 95 6.65 -3.30 0.43
N TYR A 96 6.06 -3.27 1.63
CA TYR A 96 6.23 -2.20 2.62
C TYR A 96 7.21 -2.64 3.71
N ASP A 97 7.83 -1.70 4.41
CA ASP A 97 8.73 -1.95 5.56
C ASP A 97 8.39 -0.89 6.61
N CYS A 98 7.22 -1.06 7.21
CA CYS A 98 6.64 -0.05 8.07
C CYS A 98 7.38 0.08 9.42
N ASN A 99 7.95 -1.02 9.92
CA ASN A 99 8.76 -1.01 11.14
C ASN A 99 10.23 -0.61 10.89
N GLY A 100 10.63 -0.43 9.62
CA GLY A 100 11.94 0.07 9.20
C GLY A 100 13.10 -0.90 9.49
N ASN A 101 12.82 -2.20 9.62
CA ASN A 101 13.82 -3.20 9.97
C ASN A 101 14.61 -3.71 8.73
N GLY A 102 14.20 -3.30 7.52
CA GLY A 102 14.82 -3.69 6.25
C GLY A 102 14.30 -5.00 5.65
N VAL A 103 13.27 -5.60 6.25
CA VAL A 103 12.53 -6.77 5.78
C VAL A 103 11.13 -6.30 5.39
N GLY A 104 10.57 -6.88 4.33
CA GLY A 104 9.23 -6.52 3.89
C GLY A 104 8.16 -7.02 4.88
N ASP A 105 7.08 -6.27 5.03
CA ASP A 105 5.93 -6.59 5.89
C ASP A 105 5.38 -8.00 5.58
N THR A 106 5.32 -8.38 4.30
CA THR A 106 4.88 -9.72 3.88
C THR A 106 5.81 -10.81 4.40
N ASP A 107 7.13 -10.58 4.34
CA ASP A 107 8.14 -11.51 4.84
C ASP A 107 8.17 -11.55 6.38
N ASP A 108 7.88 -10.43 7.03
CA ASP A 108 7.77 -10.34 8.50
C ASP A 108 6.56 -11.12 9.02
N LEU A 109 5.40 -11.02 8.35
CA LEU A 109 4.21 -11.82 8.66
C LEU A 109 4.45 -13.31 8.41
N ALA A 110 4.99 -13.67 7.24
CA ALA A 110 5.28 -15.07 6.91
C ALA A 110 6.34 -15.68 7.84
N GLY A 111 7.30 -14.87 8.30
CA GLY A 111 8.35 -15.25 9.23
C GLY A 111 7.94 -15.26 10.70
N GLY A 112 6.72 -14.78 11.03
CA GLY A 112 6.23 -14.64 12.41
C GLY A 112 6.99 -13.59 13.22
N ARG A 113 7.56 -12.58 12.56
CA ARG A 113 8.23 -11.43 13.20
C ARG A 113 7.24 -10.35 13.60
N SER A 114 6.15 -10.20 12.84
CA SER A 114 5.05 -9.30 13.15
C SER A 114 3.75 -10.08 13.34
N ASN A 115 2.83 -9.51 14.12
CA ASN A 115 1.49 -10.06 14.32
C ASN A 115 0.53 -9.45 13.30
N ASP A 116 -0.49 -10.21 12.90
CA ASP A 116 -1.62 -9.75 12.10
C ASP A 116 -2.87 -10.41 12.69
N ILE A 117 -3.45 -9.72 13.67
CA ILE A 117 -4.56 -10.26 14.47
C ILE A 117 -5.84 -10.33 13.63
N ASN A 118 -6.12 -9.30 12.83
CA ASN A 118 -7.33 -9.22 12.00
C ASN A 118 -7.18 -9.91 10.63
N ARG A 119 -5.99 -10.43 10.31
CA ARG A 119 -5.67 -11.16 9.08
C ARG A 119 -5.90 -10.34 7.81
N ASN A 120 -5.59 -9.05 7.85
CA ASN A 120 -5.72 -8.16 6.71
C ASN A 120 -4.44 -8.04 5.87
N GLU A 121 -3.43 -8.87 6.16
CA GLU A 121 -2.11 -8.87 5.51
C GLU A 121 -1.28 -7.61 5.80
N ILE A 122 -1.66 -6.81 6.79
CA ILE A 122 -0.91 -5.65 7.28
C ILE A 122 -0.46 -5.95 8.72
N PRO A 123 0.83 -5.80 9.04
CA PRO A 123 1.29 -5.95 10.41
C PRO A 123 0.53 -5.05 11.40
N ASP A 124 0.15 -5.60 12.55
CA ASP A 124 -0.54 -4.90 13.64
C ASP A 124 0.20 -3.64 14.16
N GLU A 125 1.51 -3.57 13.97
CA GLU A 125 2.34 -2.41 14.34
C GLU A 125 2.27 -1.29 13.28
N CYS A 126 1.66 -1.60 12.14
CA CYS A 126 1.53 -0.79 10.94
C CYS A 126 0.06 -0.54 10.58
N ASP A 127 -0.84 -1.31 11.18
CA ASP A 127 -2.27 -1.10 11.15
C ASP A 127 -2.72 -0.16 12.29
N CYS A 128 -3.76 0.60 12.03
CA CYS A 128 -4.43 1.47 13.01
C CYS A 128 -5.52 0.69 13.77
N LEU A 129 -5.21 -0.55 14.15
CA LEU A 129 -6.20 -1.49 14.64
C LEU A 129 -6.66 -1.10 16.06
N GLY A 130 -7.90 -0.62 16.16
CA GLY A 130 -8.52 -0.18 17.41
C GLY A 130 -8.88 1.31 17.45
N ASP A 131 -8.51 2.09 16.43
CA ASP A 131 -9.05 3.43 16.19
C ASP A 131 -10.42 3.27 15.53
N LEU A 132 -11.46 3.48 16.33
CA LEU A 132 -12.85 3.24 15.93
C LEU A 132 -13.58 4.55 15.61
N ASN A 133 -13.00 5.69 15.95
CA ASN A 133 -13.58 7.01 15.67
C ASN A 133 -12.92 7.71 14.46
N GLY A 134 -11.78 7.20 13.97
CA GLY A 134 -11.03 7.69 12.82
C GLY A 134 -10.18 8.92 13.09
N ASP A 135 -9.74 9.14 14.34
CA ASP A 135 -8.89 10.27 14.74
C ASP A 135 -7.39 9.97 14.71
N PHE A 136 -7.02 8.76 14.28
CA PHE A 136 -5.67 8.20 14.19
C PHE A 136 -4.99 7.97 15.55
N VAL A 137 -5.74 7.87 16.64
CA VAL A 137 -5.20 7.60 17.98
C VAL A 137 -6.08 6.64 18.74
N VAL A 138 -5.57 5.43 19.05
CA VAL A 138 -6.30 4.47 19.89
C VAL A 138 -6.33 4.97 21.34
N ASN A 139 -7.47 5.46 21.81
CA ASN A 139 -7.63 6.06 23.14
C ASN A 139 -9.02 5.78 23.76
N ALA A 140 -9.37 6.54 24.81
CA ALA A 140 -10.63 6.34 25.53
C ALA A 140 -11.86 6.62 24.68
N ASP A 141 -11.74 7.47 23.65
CA ASP A 141 -12.82 7.80 22.73
C ASP A 141 -13.21 6.59 21.84
N ASP A 142 -12.30 5.64 21.63
CA ASP A 142 -12.56 4.39 20.91
C ASP A 142 -13.23 3.31 21.77
N LEU A 143 -13.24 3.47 23.10
CA LEU A 143 -13.92 2.52 23.98
C LEU A 143 -15.44 2.59 23.83
N MET A 144 -15.99 3.76 23.52
CA MET A 144 -17.43 3.97 23.37
C MET A 144 -18.05 3.09 22.27
N PRO A 145 -17.54 3.11 21.02
CA PRO A 145 -18.05 2.23 19.97
C PRO A 145 -17.83 0.75 20.31
N MET A 146 -16.69 0.38 20.93
CA MET A 146 -16.42 -1.00 21.37
C MET A 146 -17.46 -1.51 22.39
N LEU A 147 -17.76 -0.72 23.41
CA LEU A 147 -18.75 -1.06 24.43
C LEU A 147 -20.18 -1.13 23.88
N ALA A 148 -20.50 -0.31 22.86
CA ALA A 148 -21.81 -0.30 22.24
C ALA A 148 -22.09 -1.57 21.42
N GLY A 149 -21.07 -2.14 20.76
CA GLY A 149 -21.20 -3.38 19.99
C GLY A 149 -21.01 -4.67 20.79
N SER A 150 -20.53 -4.58 22.03
CA SER A 150 -20.21 -5.73 22.87
C SER A 150 -21.37 -6.72 23.00
N GLY A 151 -21.07 -8.00 22.75
CA GLY A 151 -22.00 -9.12 22.85
C GLY A 151 -22.76 -9.43 21.56
N HIS A 152 -22.49 -8.71 20.47
CA HIS A 152 -23.01 -9.03 19.15
C HIS A 152 -22.06 -9.91 18.36
N CYS A 153 -22.60 -10.94 17.72
CA CYS A 153 -21.84 -11.84 16.87
C CYS A 153 -22.33 -11.80 15.42
N SER A 154 -21.51 -12.28 14.49
CA SER A 154 -21.86 -12.42 13.09
C SER A 154 -23.20 -13.15 12.93
N GLY A 155 -24.20 -12.43 12.39
CA GLY A 155 -25.57 -12.90 12.25
C GLY A 155 -26.58 -12.08 13.05
N ASP A 156 -26.14 -11.28 14.01
CA ASP A 156 -26.98 -10.32 14.72
C ASP A 156 -27.16 -9.04 13.89
N ASP A 157 -28.36 -8.45 13.91
CA ASP A 157 -28.66 -7.19 13.20
C ASP A 157 -27.82 -6.00 13.69
N ALA A 158 -27.32 -6.08 14.92
CA ALA A 158 -26.50 -5.04 15.56
C ALA A 158 -24.99 -5.35 15.51
N PHE A 159 -24.58 -6.42 14.82
CA PHE A 159 -23.16 -6.73 14.64
C PHE A 159 -22.48 -5.72 13.72
N GLU A 160 -21.36 -5.17 14.18
CA GLU A 160 -20.53 -4.26 13.41
C GLU A 160 -19.14 -4.88 13.23
N ALA A 161 -18.82 -5.30 12.00
CA ALA A 161 -17.55 -5.99 11.71
C ALA A 161 -16.30 -5.17 12.05
N ARG A 162 -16.38 -3.84 12.09
CA ARG A 162 -15.26 -2.98 12.51
C ARG A 162 -14.93 -3.08 14.00
N LEU A 163 -15.84 -3.62 14.81
CA LEU A 163 -15.66 -3.80 16.25
C LEU A 163 -15.10 -5.19 16.61
N ASP A 164 -15.16 -6.14 15.66
CA ASP A 164 -14.57 -7.48 15.74
C ASP A 164 -13.11 -7.38 15.25
N LEU A 165 -12.22 -6.97 16.15
CA LEU A 165 -10.83 -6.62 15.87
C LEU A 165 -9.94 -7.85 15.67
N ASP A 166 -10.27 -9.00 16.26
CA ASP A 166 -9.56 -10.26 16.01
C ASP A 166 -10.24 -11.17 14.98
N VAL A 167 -11.39 -10.73 14.47
CA VAL A 167 -12.13 -11.38 13.39
C VAL A 167 -12.49 -12.82 13.77
N ASP A 168 -12.82 -13.03 15.05
CA ASP A 168 -13.28 -14.32 15.57
C ASP A 168 -14.80 -14.53 15.36
N GLY A 169 -15.50 -13.48 14.93
CA GLY A 169 -16.93 -13.47 14.61
C GLY A 169 -17.81 -12.93 15.73
N CYS A 170 -17.25 -12.42 16.83
CA CYS A 170 -17.99 -11.85 17.94
C CYS A 170 -17.28 -10.63 18.54
N VAL A 171 -18.02 -9.53 18.74
CA VAL A 171 -17.52 -8.38 19.50
C VAL A 171 -17.56 -8.72 20.99
N ALA A 172 -16.43 -9.09 21.56
CA ALA A 172 -16.28 -9.62 22.89
C ALA A 172 -15.12 -8.96 23.67
N LEU A 173 -14.82 -9.53 24.84
CA LEU A 173 -13.69 -9.07 25.65
C LEU A 173 -12.34 -9.31 24.96
N ALA A 174 -12.28 -10.23 23.98
CA ALA A 174 -11.09 -10.47 23.17
C ALA A 174 -10.73 -9.23 22.33
N ASP A 175 -11.72 -8.61 21.67
CA ASP A 175 -11.54 -7.36 20.93
C ASP A 175 -11.13 -6.19 21.82
N LEU A 176 -11.75 -6.09 23.01
CA LEU A 176 -11.35 -5.08 23.98
C LEU A 176 -9.89 -5.29 24.42
N ALA A 177 -9.42 -6.53 24.54
CA ALA A 177 -8.02 -6.81 24.86
C ALA A 177 -7.09 -6.38 23.72
N VAL A 178 -7.48 -6.58 22.46
CA VAL A 178 -6.75 -6.09 21.29
C VAL A 178 -6.66 -4.57 21.30
N GLN A 179 -7.77 -3.87 21.54
CA GLN A 179 -7.80 -2.41 21.62
C GLN A 179 -6.92 -1.88 22.75
N LEU A 180 -7.02 -2.46 23.95
CA LEU A 180 -6.25 -2.04 25.12
C LEU A 180 -4.74 -2.32 24.97
N ALA A 181 -4.35 -3.32 24.17
CA ALA A 181 -2.94 -3.58 23.87
C ALA A 181 -2.28 -2.42 23.07
N ARG A 182 -3.09 -1.56 22.43
CA ARG A 182 -2.65 -0.44 21.61
C ARG A 182 -3.04 0.94 22.17
N PHE A 183 -3.53 1.00 23.41
CA PHE A 183 -3.99 2.24 24.03
C PHE A 183 -2.90 3.34 24.09
N GLU A 184 -3.30 4.59 23.84
CA GLU A 184 -2.46 5.80 23.75
C GLU A 184 -1.36 5.73 22.68
N ARG A 185 -1.48 4.84 21.69
CA ARG A 185 -0.55 4.80 20.56
C ARG A 185 -1.15 5.57 19.37
N PRO A 186 -0.44 6.59 18.84
CA PRO A 186 -0.81 7.15 17.55
C PRO A 186 -0.61 6.07 16.47
N CYS A 187 -1.51 6.07 15.50
CA CYS A 187 -1.34 5.23 14.33
C CYS A 187 -0.19 5.74 13.45
N PRO A 188 0.52 4.83 12.77
CA PRO A 188 1.64 5.17 11.88
C PRO A 188 1.22 5.99 10.65
#